data_AF-M2QNK3-F1
#
_entry.id   AF-M2QNK3-F1
#
_cell.length_a   1.000
_cell.length_b   1.000
_cell.length_c   1.000
_cell.angle_alpha   90.00
_cell.angle_beta   90.00
_cell.angle_gamma   90.00
#
_symmetry.space_group_name_H-M   'P 1'
#
loop_
_entity.id
_entity.type
_entity.pdbx_description
1 polymer ?
#
loop_
_entity_poly.entity_id
_entity_poly.type
_entity_poly.pdbx_seq_one_letter_code
_entity_poly.pdbx_strand_id
1 'polypeptide(L)'
;MTWALGWPLELKWAVKYAKKRKLCPIGVDDEERLYHAAGHDITRRLGVPPEDIPVLACWDGDDLKAVYAINIDRKAKTLEQARVRFHKLPPKSVAMKLAWLLDARHGPRWYEYDGGRAYDQSQSDSDWDSDAETIDIVIDVQDTDTEDESDSESGSTGPDSEQQSVAQSDSSLCPPKDCEAAMRTNLITATGDAEVTTQIRELAITGNDETIVGTDGITA
;
A
#
# COMPACT_ATOMS: atom_id res chain seq x y z
N MET A 1 -11.79 19.50 -4.37
CA MET A 1 -11.71 18.03 -4.45
C MET A 1 -10.37 17.59 -3.89
N THR A 2 -10.25 16.33 -3.47
CA THR A 2 -8.96 15.76 -3.05
C THR A 2 -8.56 14.72 -4.09
N TRP A 3 -7.27 14.58 -4.37
CA TRP A 3 -6.77 13.56 -5.29
C TRP A 3 -5.85 12.59 -4.54
N ALA A 4 -6.03 11.29 -4.77
CA ALA A 4 -5.23 10.23 -4.17
C ALA A 4 -4.40 9.53 -5.24
N LEU A 5 -3.08 9.51 -5.09
CA LEU A 5 -2.17 8.73 -5.91
C LEU A 5 -2.01 7.36 -5.27
N GLY A 6 -2.27 6.28 -6.00
CA GLY A 6 -2.19 4.94 -5.44
C GLY A 6 -2.43 3.81 -6.42
N TRP A 7 -2.66 2.63 -5.85
CA TRP A 7 -3.09 1.44 -6.60
C TRP A 7 -4.46 0.95 -6.10
N PRO A 8 -5.36 0.59 -7.02
CA PRO A 8 -6.65 0.06 -6.65
C PRO A 8 -6.53 -1.41 -6.20
N LEU A 9 -7.33 -1.79 -5.20
CA LEU A 9 -7.59 -3.18 -4.88
C LEU A 9 -8.71 -3.69 -5.78
N GLU A 10 -8.32 -4.25 -6.92
CA GLU A 10 -9.27 -4.79 -7.91
C GLU A 10 -10.00 -6.02 -7.34
N LEU A 11 -11.34 -6.02 -7.39
CA LEU A 11 -12.19 -7.09 -6.81
C LEU A 11 -11.78 -8.49 -7.29
N LYS A 12 -11.62 -8.64 -8.61
CA LYS A 12 -11.21 -9.92 -9.23
C LYS A 12 -9.86 -10.40 -8.71
N TRP A 13 -8.91 -9.48 -8.49
CA TRP A 13 -7.61 -9.83 -7.93
C TRP A 13 -7.71 -10.18 -6.45
N ALA A 14 -8.41 -9.38 -5.66
CA ALA A 14 -8.61 -9.60 -4.22
C ALA A 14 -9.23 -10.98 -3.94
N VAL A 15 -10.28 -11.36 -4.67
CA VAL A 15 -10.92 -12.68 -4.56
C VAL A 15 -9.93 -13.80 -4.90
N LYS A 16 -9.19 -13.67 -6.02
CA LYS A 16 -8.16 -14.64 -6.42
C LYS A 16 -7.05 -14.76 -5.38
N TYR A 17 -6.59 -13.63 -4.84
CA TYR A 17 -5.57 -13.55 -3.79
C TYR A 17 -6.05 -14.25 -2.52
N ALA A 18 -7.25 -13.94 -2.03
CA ALA A 18 -7.83 -14.53 -0.83
C ALA A 18 -7.99 -16.04 -0.93
N LYS A 19 -8.51 -16.53 -2.07
CA LYS A 19 -8.63 -17.97 -2.34
C LYS A 19 -7.26 -18.66 -2.38
N LYS A 20 -6.29 -18.08 -3.09
CA LYS A 20 -4.92 -18.61 -3.19
C LYS A 20 -4.24 -18.72 -1.82
N ARG A 21 -4.51 -17.76 -0.94
CA ARG A 21 -3.91 -17.64 0.39
C ARG A 21 -4.71 -18.36 1.49
N LYS A 22 -5.88 -18.91 1.15
CA LYS A 22 -6.81 -19.57 2.09
C LYS A 22 -7.17 -18.68 3.28
N LEU A 23 -7.50 -17.41 3.01
CA LEU A 23 -7.78 -16.41 4.06
C LEU A 23 -9.15 -16.60 4.73
N CYS A 24 -10.09 -17.24 4.05
CA CYS A 24 -11.41 -17.58 4.58
C CYS A 24 -11.54 -19.10 4.75
N PRO A 25 -12.47 -19.57 5.61
CA PRO A 25 -12.81 -20.99 5.71
C PRO A 25 -13.17 -21.61 4.36
N ILE A 26 -12.93 -22.92 4.22
CA ILE A 26 -13.23 -23.68 3.00
C ILE A 26 -14.74 -23.60 2.73
N GLY A 27 -15.10 -23.31 1.47
CA GLY A 27 -16.50 -23.20 1.02
C GLY A 27 -17.10 -21.79 1.11
N VAL A 28 -16.34 -20.79 1.55
CA VAL A 28 -16.75 -19.38 1.46
C VAL A 28 -16.48 -18.85 0.05
N ASP A 29 -17.53 -18.63 -0.72
CA ASP A 29 -17.49 -18.01 -2.05
C ASP A 29 -18.06 -16.58 -2.08
N ASP A 30 -18.41 -16.02 -0.92
CA ASP A 30 -18.83 -14.63 -0.78
C ASP A 30 -17.69 -13.68 -1.17
N GLU A 31 -17.89 -12.95 -2.27
CA GLU A 31 -16.89 -12.05 -2.85
C GLU A 31 -16.55 -10.89 -1.91
N GLU A 32 -17.52 -10.34 -1.19
CA GLU A 32 -17.32 -9.21 -0.28
C GLU A 32 -16.43 -9.63 0.89
N ARG A 33 -16.74 -10.76 1.51
CA ARG A 33 -15.92 -11.31 2.60
C ARG A 33 -14.51 -11.65 2.13
N LEU A 34 -14.36 -12.23 0.94
CA LEU A 34 -13.04 -12.51 0.34
C LEU A 34 -12.28 -11.22 0.05
N TYR A 35 -12.97 -10.17 -0.41
CA TYR A 35 -12.40 -8.85 -0.67
C TYR A 35 -11.84 -8.21 0.60
N HIS A 36 -12.64 -8.15 1.67
CA HIS A 36 -12.21 -7.63 2.96
C HIS A 36 -11.07 -8.45 3.57
N ALA A 37 -11.13 -9.78 3.47
CA ALA A 37 -10.05 -10.64 3.95
C ALA A 37 -8.73 -10.37 3.21
N ALA A 38 -8.78 -10.20 1.88
CA ALA A 38 -7.61 -9.84 1.08
C ALA A 38 -7.05 -8.48 1.50
N GLY A 39 -7.89 -7.46 1.63
CA GLY A 39 -7.48 -6.13 2.06
C GLY A 39 -6.79 -6.16 3.43
N HIS A 40 -7.40 -6.85 4.40
CA HIS A 40 -6.84 -6.98 5.74
C HIS A 40 -5.48 -7.72 5.76
N ASP A 41 -5.34 -8.82 5.00
CA ASP A 41 -4.06 -9.53 4.88
C ASP A 41 -2.99 -8.67 4.20
N ILE A 42 -3.33 -7.94 3.13
CA ILE A 42 -2.39 -7.05 2.42
C ILE A 42 -1.88 -5.95 3.35
N THR A 43 -2.76 -5.25 4.06
CA THR A 43 -2.38 -4.20 5.03
C THR A 43 -1.46 -4.76 6.12
N ARG A 44 -1.82 -5.91 6.70
CA ARG A 44 -0.98 -6.59 7.71
C ARG A 44 0.40 -6.94 7.15
N ARG A 45 0.46 -7.47 5.93
CA ARG A 45 1.71 -7.85 5.29
C ARG A 45 2.58 -6.67 4.90
N LEU A 46 1.98 -5.53 4.58
CA LEU A 46 2.73 -4.33 4.24
C LEU A 46 3.64 -3.91 5.40
N GLY A 47 3.15 -4.08 6.63
CA GLY A 47 3.91 -3.88 7.86
C GLY A 47 4.09 -2.40 8.19
N VAL A 48 3.19 -1.55 7.69
CA VAL A 48 3.13 -0.13 7.99
C VAL A 48 1.73 0.20 8.53
N PRO A 49 1.62 1.22 9.39
CA PRO A 49 0.33 1.70 9.87
C PRO A 49 -0.60 2.14 8.72
N PRO A 50 -1.93 1.99 8.86
CA PRO A 50 -2.88 2.44 7.85
C PRO A 50 -2.88 3.96 7.65
N GLU A 51 -2.30 4.74 8.56
CA GLU A 51 -2.14 6.19 8.41
C GLU A 51 -1.08 6.56 7.37
N ASP A 52 -0.05 5.72 7.22
CA ASP A 52 1.03 5.93 6.24
C ASP A 52 0.59 5.56 4.82
N ILE A 53 -0.22 4.51 4.70
CA ILE A 53 -0.81 4.05 3.43
C ILE A 53 -2.28 3.72 3.66
N PRO A 54 -3.16 4.74 3.67
CA PRO A 54 -4.58 4.53 3.88
C PRO A 54 -5.24 3.89 2.66
N VAL A 55 -6.26 3.10 2.92
CA VAL A 55 -7.19 2.61 1.89
C VAL A 55 -8.36 3.57 1.82
N LEU A 56 -8.51 4.24 0.68
CA LEU A 56 -9.55 5.26 0.46
C LEU A 56 -10.56 4.76 -0.58
N ALA A 57 -11.83 5.08 -0.39
CA ALA A 57 -12.84 4.92 -1.44
C ALA A 57 -12.70 6.11 -2.41
N CYS A 58 -12.23 5.84 -3.63
CA CYS A 58 -11.94 6.86 -4.64
C CYS A 58 -12.65 6.54 -5.96
N TRP A 59 -12.95 7.58 -6.73
CA TRP A 59 -13.54 7.48 -8.06
C TRP A 59 -12.46 7.35 -9.15
N ASP A 60 -12.66 6.40 -10.06
CA ASP A 60 -11.93 6.20 -11.31
C ASP A 60 -12.93 6.39 -12.47
N GLY A 61 -13.24 7.65 -12.78
CA GLY A 61 -14.41 7.98 -13.59
C GLY A 61 -15.69 7.67 -12.81
N ASP A 62 -16.56 6.82 -13.37
CA ASP A 62 -17.82 6.41 -12.74
C ASP A 62 -17.67 5.18 -11.80
N ASP A 63 -16.48 4.59 -11.73
CA ASP A 63 -16.21 3.40 -10.92
C ASP A 63 -15.63 3.76 -9.55
N LEU A 64 -16.33 3.39 -8.47
CA LEU A 64 -15.80 3.50 -7.11
C LEU A 64 -14.82 2.35 -6.80
N LYS A 65 -13.62 2.69 -6.33
CA LYS A 65 -12.55 1.73 -6.04
C LYS A 65 -11.92 1.98 -4.68
N ALA A 66 -11.56 0.91 -3.96
CA ALA A 66 -10.70 1.02 -2.80
C ALA A 66 -9.25 1.17 -3.26
N VAL A 67 -8.60 2.29 -2.94
CA VAL A 67 -7.26 2.65 -3.39
C VAL A 67 -6.32 2.71 -2.21
N TYR A 68 -5.22 1.95 -2.25
CA TYR A 68 -4.10 2.14 -1.34
C TYR A 68 -3.36 3.40 -1.74
N ALA A 69 -3.60 4.49 -1.02
CA ALA A 69 -3.07 5.81 -1.33
C ALA A 69 -1.65 5.95 -0.79
N ILE A 70 -0.70 6.20 -1.69
CA ILE A 70 0.70 6.51 -1.36
C ILE A 70 0.97 8.03 -1.34
N ASN A 71 0.05 8.83 -1.88
CA ASN A 71 0.08 10.28 -1.77
C ASN A 71 -1.34 10.83 -1.82
N ILE A 72 -1.63 11.87 -1.03
CA ILE A 72 -2.92 12.55 -1.05
C ILE A 72 -2.69 14.04 -1.25
N ASP A 73 -3.18 14.58 -2.36
CA ASP A 73 -3.16 16.00 -2.64
C ASP A 73 -4.52 16.65 -2.34
N ARG A 74 -4.63 17.18 -1.12
CA ARG A 74 -5.82 17.92 -0.65
C ARG A 74 -5.96 19.31 -1.27
N LYS A 75 -4.95 19.82 -1.99
CA LYS A 75 -4.96 21.18 -2.55
C LYS A 75 -5.35 21.21 -4.03
N ALA A 76 -5.26 20.08 -4.73
CA ALA A 76 -5.57 20.00 -6.14
C ALA A 76 -7.08 20.06 -6.38
N LYS A 77 -7.54 21.03 -7.19
CA LYS A 77 -8.96 21.10 -7.57
C LYS A 77 -9.28 20.20 -8.76
N THR A 78 -8.31 19.94 -9.62
CA THR A 78 -8.43 19.11 -10.82
C THR A 78 -7.27 18.11 -10.90
N LEU A 79 -7.39 17.11 -11.78
CA LEU A 79 -6.36 16.10 -12.00
C LEU A 79 -5.03 16.73 -12.43
N GLU A 80 -5.07 17.74 -13.31
CA GLU A 80 -3.87 18.42 -13.84
C GLU A 80 -3.14 19.24 -12.77
N GLN A 81 -3.85 19.61 -11.70
CA GLN A 81 -3.27 20.30 -10.54
C GLN A 81 -2.67 19.34 -9.52
N ALA A 82 -3.00 18.05 -9.58
CA ALA A 82 -2.54 17.06 -8.62
C ALA A 82 -1.02 16.88 -8.72
N ARG A 83 -0.34 17.04 -7.58
CA ARG A 83 1.11 16.97 -7.51
C ARG A 83 1.57 16.00 -6.43
N VAL A 84 2.60 15.23 -6.79
CA VAL A 84 3.27 14.35 -5.85
C VAL A 84 4.03 15.17 -4.83
N ARG A 85 3.71 14.98 -3.55
CA ARG A 85 4.45 15.57 -2.44
C ARG A 85 5.48 14.58 -1.94
N PHE A 86 6.72 14.69 -2.43
CA PHE A 86 7.79 13.72 -2.15
C PHE A 86 8.05 13.48 -0.66
N HIS A 87 7.94 14.51 0.19
CA HIS A 87 8.08 14.39 1.64
C HIS A 87 6.95 13.62 2.33
N LYS A 88 5.84 13.34 1.62
CA LYS A 88 4.70 12.55 2.11
C LYS A 88 4.59 11.19 1.44
N LEU A 89 5.58 10.81 0.63
CA LEU A 89 5.58 9.48 0.03
C LEU A 89 6.07 8.47 1.07
N PRO A 90 5.50 7.25 1.10
CA PRO A 90 6.09 6.16 1.85
C PRO A 90 7.48 5.83 1.29
N PRO A 91 8.34 5.16 2.08
CA PRO A 91 9.62 4.68 1.58
C PRO A 91 9.46 3.83 0.32
N LYS A 92 10.40 3.95 -0.63
CA LYS A 92 10.35 3.23 -1.92
C LYS A 92 10.19 1.72 -1.74
N SER A 93 10.82 1.13 -0.74
CA SER A 93 10.70 -0.29 -0.40
C SER A 93 9.26 -0.69 -0.08
N VAL A 94 8.53 0.15 0.65
CA VAL A 94 7.12 -0.07 1.00
C VAL A 94 6.24 0.05 -0.24
N ALA A 95 6.44 1.08 -1.06
CA ALA A 95 5.69 1.25 -2.31
C ALA A 95 5.89 0.07 -3.28
N MET A 96 7.14 -0.41 -3.43
CA MET A 96 7.44 -1.59 -4.26
C MET A 96 6.80 -2.87 -3.71
N LYS A 97 6.83 -3.05 -2.39
CA LYS A 97 6.18 -4.18 -1.72
C LYS A 97 4.67 -4.16 -1.91
N LEU A 98 4.04 -3.00 -1.80
CA LEU A 98 2.62 -2.82 -2.06
C LEU A 98 2.27 -3.17 -3.52
N ALA A 99 3.00 -2.62 -4.49
CA ALA A 99 2.80 -2.93 -5.90
C ALA A 99 2.89 -4.45 -6.17
N TRP A 100 3.85 -5.13 -5.54
CA TRP A 100 4.00 -6.58 -5.65
C TRP A 100 2.83 -7.35 -5.01
N LEU A 101 2.37 -6.94 -3.82
CA LEU A 101 1.21 -7.56 -3.15
C LEU A 101 -0.09 -7.41 -3.97
N LEU A 102 -0.23 -6.29 -4.70
CA LEU A 102 -1.37 -5.99 -5.54
C LEU A 102 -1.25 -6.55 -6.97
N ASP A 103 -0.17 -7.26 -7.31
CA ASP A 103 0.13 -7.69 -8.69
C ASP A 103 0.02 -6.52 -9.70
N ALA A 104 0.45 -5.33 -9.28
CA ALA A 104 0.29 -4.10 -10.03
C ALA A 104 1.24 -4.09 -11.24
N ARG A 105 0.66 -4.18 -12.44
CA ARG A 105 1.41 -4.11 -13.72
C ARG A 105 1.77 -2.70 -14.15
N HIS A 106 1.03 -1.72 -13.63
CA HIS A 106 1.18 -0.31 -13.96
C HIS A 106 1.62 0.47 -12.72
N GLY A 107 2.24 1.62 -12.96
CA GLY A 107 2.55 2.59 -11.90
C GLY A 107 1.28 3.10 -11.20
N PRO A 108 1.45 3.78 -10.06
CA PRO A 108 0.32 4.33 -9.33
C PRO A 108 -0.36 5.42 -10.17
N ARG A 109 -1.68 5.56 -10.02
CA ARG A 109 -2.50 6.54 -10.75
C ARG A 109 -3.23 7.46 -9.79
N TRP A 110 -3.68 8.60 -10.29
CA TRP A 110 -4.50 9.54 -9.54
C TRP A 110 -5.96 9.12 -9.60
N TYR A 111 -6.63 9.20 -8.46
CA TYR A 111 -8.04 8.90 -8.25
C TYR A 111 -8.69 10.08 -7.53
N GLU A 112 -9.94 10.37 -7.86
CA GLU A 112 -10.67 11.43 -7.19
C GLU A 112 -11.17 10.93 -5.83
N TYR A 113 -10.90 11.69 -4.78
CA TYR A 113 -11.34 11.43 -3.42
C TYR A 113 -12.23 12.57 -2.95
N ASP A 114 -13.50 12.27 -2.68
CA ASP A 114 -14.48 13.26 -2.23
C ASP A 114 -14.29 13.70 -0.76
N GLY A 115 -13.36 13.08 -0.04
CA GLY A 115 -13.09 13.36 1.37
C GLY A 115 -13.92 12.54 2.34
N GLY A 116 -14.58 11.46 1.88
CA GLY A 116 -15.47 10.66 2.72
C GLY A 116 -16.77 11.37 3.05
N ARG A 117 -17.22 12.30 2.18
CA ARG A 117 -18.57 12.85 2.32
C ARG A 117 -19.55 11.72 2.10
N ALA A 118 -20.34 11.40 3.13
CA ALA A 118 -21.48 10.54 2.96
C ALA A 118 -22.37 11.16 1.88
N TYR A 119 -22.54 10.48 0.76
CA TYR A 119 -23.64 10.78 -0.14
C TYR A 119 -24.92 10.52 0.64
N ASP A 120 -25.68 11.60 0.86
CA ASP A 120 -26.96 11.68 1.58
C ASP A 120 -26.90 11.93 3.10
N GLN A 121 -26.74 13.20 3.44
CA GLN A 121 -27.75 13.87 4.27
C GLN A 121 -28.13 15.15 3.52
N SER A 122 -29.10 14.99 2.63
CA SER A 122 -29.99 16.08 2.25
C SER A 122 -30.28 16.96 3.48
N GLN A 123 -30.09 18.27 3.32
CA GLN A 123 -30.36 19.30 4.32
C GLN A 123 -31.71 19.05 5.00
N SER A 124 -31.68 18.56 6.23
CA SER A 124 -32.83 18.59 7.12
C SER A 124 -32.43 19.47 8.28
N ASP A 125 -32.66 20.77 8.09
CA ASP A 125 -32.67 21.78 9.14
C ASP A 125 -33.70 21.32 10.18
N SER A 126 -33.25 20.50 11.11
CA SER A 126 -34.03 20.04 12.24
C SER A 126 -33.57 20.86 13.42
N ASP A 127 -34.27 21.98 13.62
CA ASP A 127 -34.20 22.83 14.80
C ASP A 127 -34.60 22.00 16.03
N TRP A 128 -33.65 21.22 16.56
CA TRP A 128 -33.80 20.60 17.88
C TRP A 128 -33.40 21.63 18.94
N ASP A 129 -34.43 22.35 19.37
CA ASP A 129 -34.50 23.08 20.64
C ASP A 129 -34.29 22.08 21.78
N SER A 130 -33.02 21.86 22.16
CA SER A 130 -32.65 20.94 23.23
C SER A 130 -32.53 21.72 24.53
N ASP A 131 -33.58 21.61 25.32
CA ASP A 131 -33.71 22.11 26.70
C ASP A 131 -32.54 21.61 27.56
N ALA A 132 -31.92 22.53 28.29
CA ALA A 132 -30.68 22.33 29.03
C ALA A 132 -30.97 21.82 30.45
N GLU A 133 -30.95 20.50 30.64
CA GLU A 133 -30.92 19.91 31.99
C GLU A 133 -29.47 19.92 32.51
N THR A 134 -29.24 20.79 33.51
CA THR A 134 -27.95 21.00 34.17
C THR A 134 -27.67 19.83 35.11
N ILE A 135 -26.63 19.05 34.84
CA ILE A 135 -26.19 17.96 35.74
C ILE A 135 -25.17 18.53 36.72
N ASP A 136 -25.56 18.61 37.99
CA ASP A 136 -24.72 18.97 39.13
C ASP A 136 -23.73 17.83 39.44
N ILE A 137 -22.44 18.06 39.22
CA ILE A 137 -21.37 17.13 39.61
C ILE A 137 -20.82 17.59 40.96
N VAL A 138 -21.15 16.87 42.02
CA VAL A 138 -20.50 17.01 43.34
C VAL A 138 -19.15 16.29 43.29
N ILE A 139 -18.06 17.06 43.28
CA ILE A 139 -16.69 16.54 43.41
C ILE A 139 -16.39 16.45 44.91
N ASP A 140 -16.26 15.23 45.43
CA ASP A 140 -15.75 14.97 46.78
C ASP A 140 -14.22 15.06 46.76
N VAL A 141 -13.68 16.11 47.38
CA VAL A 141 -12.24 16.35 47.53
C VAL A 141 -11.82 15.72 48.85
N GLN A 142 -11.11 14.59 48.80
CA GLN A 142 -10.34 14.12 49.94
C GLN A 142 -8.92 14.66 49.85
N ASP A 143 -8.65 15.68 50.65
CA ASP A 143 -7.33 16.13 51.04
C ASP A 143 -6.63 15.04 51.84
N THR A 144 -5.46 14.60 51.37
CA THR A 144 -4.48 13.94 52.22
C THR A 144 -3.11 14.57 51.96
N ASP A 145 -2.82 15.57 52.79
CA ASP A 145 -1.46 16.02 53.07
C ASP A 145 -0.67 14.87 53.68
N THR A 146 0.50 14.55 53.11
CA THR A 146 1.59 14.00 53.91
C THR A 146 2.91 14.40 53.29
N GLU A 147 3.59 15.25 54.03
CA GLU A 147 4.91 15.78 53.79
C GLU A 147 5.94 14.72 54.22
N ASP A 148 6.94 14.44 53.39
CA ASP A 148 8.26 14.07 53.93
C ASP A 148 9.36 14.44 52.93
N GLU A 149 10.13 15.44 53.34
CA GLU A 149 11.31 15.96 52.68
C GLU A 149 12.50 15.08 53.07
N SER A 150 13.28 14.58 52.11
CA SER A 150 14.67 14.21 52.37
C SER A 150 15.52 14.36 51.12
N ASP A 151 16.43 15.32 51.24
CA ASP A 151 17.39 15.77 50.26
C ASP A 151 18.71 14.99 50.33
N SER A 152 19.50 15.16 49.26
CA SER A 152 20.97 15.08 49.23
C SER A 152 21.69 13.71 49.11
N GLU A 153 22.01 13.41 47.84
CA GLU A 153 23.36 13.22 47.25
C GLU A 153 24.43 12.35 47.94
N SER A 154 25.01 11.43 47.16
CA SER A 154 26.46 11.18 47.15
C SER A 154 26.86 10.32 45.95
N GLY A 155 27.79 10.84 45.14
CA GLY A 155 28.43 10.09 44.05
C GLY A 155 29.48 9.10 44.56
N SER A 156 29.78 8.08 43.77
CA SER A 156 31.12 7.50 43.70
C SER A 156 31.29 6.61 42.46
N THR A 157 32.33 6.95 41.70
CA THR A 157 33.15 6.16 40.79
C THR A 157 33.45 4.72 41.19
N GLY A 158 33.59 3.82 40.21
CA GLY A 158 34.55 2.70 40.28
C GLY A 158 34.11 1.37 39.62
N PRO A 159 34.90 0.80 38.67
CA PRO A 159 34.60 -0.45 37.95
C PRO A 159 35.28 -1.69 38.57
N ASP A 160 34.78 -2.89 38.27
CA ASP A 160 35.55 -4.12 37.93
C ASP A 160 34.56 -5.30 37.73
N SER A 161 34.60 -6.01 36.59
CA SER A 161 35.40 -7.24 36.32
C SER A 161 35.06 -8.34 37.34
N GLU A 162 34.50 -9.49 36.98
CA GLU A 162 35.20 -10.74 36.59
C GLU A 162 34.13 -11.69 35.98
N GLN A 163 34.23 -12.12 34.72
CA GLN A 163 34.90 -13.34 34.24
C GLN A 163 34.45 -14.69 34.84
N GLN A 164 34.40 -15.66 33.91
CA GLN A 164 34.53 -17.12 34.07
C GLN A 164 33.20 -17.92 34.05
N SER A 165 33.03 -19.04 33.34
CA SER A 165 33.32 -19.51 31.97
C SER A 165 32.99 -21.02 31.91
N VAL A 166 32.71 -21.57 30.71
CA VAL A 166 32.81 -23.00 30.30
C VAL A 166 31.65 -23.91 30.80
N ALA A 167 31.04 -24.87 30.08
CA ALA A 167 31.38 -25.69 28.89
C ALA A 167 30.07 -26.14 28.20
N GLN A 168 30.02 -26.18 26.86
CA GLN A 168 30.09 -27.37 25.99
C GLN A 168 28.99 -28.44 26.12
N SER A 169 28.26 -28.62 25.01
CA SER A 169 27.99 -29.90 24.31
C SER A 169 27.28 -29.54 23.00
N ASP A 170 27.99 -29.33 21.89
CA ASP A 170 28.38 -30.32 20.87
C ASP A 170 27.26 -31.26 20.38
N SER A 171 26.83 -31.01 19.14
CA SER A 171 26.33 -31.98 18.14
C SER A 171 26.20 -31.21 16.81
N SER A 172 27.29 -31.10 16.05
CA SER A 172 27.66 -32.03 14.97
C SER A 172 26.59 -32.12 13.86
N LEU A 173 26.84 -31.49 12.70
CA LEU A 173 27.14 -32.20 11.44
C LEU A 173 27.43 -31.22 10.28
N CYS A 174 28.37 -31.65 9.44
CA CYS A 174 29.18 -30.94 8.46
C CYS A 174 28.49 -30.42 7.17
N PRO A 175 29.22 -29.63 6.35
CA PRO A 175 28.70 -28.78 5.27
C PRO A 175 28.84 -29.40 3.85
N PRO A 176 28.23 -28.79 2.82
CA PRO A 176 28.78 -28.78 1.47
C PRO A 176 29.11 -27.32 1.06
N LYS A 177 30.38 -26.98 0.81
CA LYS A 177 31.04 -26.98 -0.51
C LYS A 177 30.22 -26.36 -1.66
N ASP A 178 30.70 -25.18 -2.03
CA ASP A 178 30.83 -24.63 -3.39
C ASP A 178 29.58 -24.51 -4.27
N CYS A 179 29.01 -23.30 -4.29
CA CYS A 179 28.54 -22.71 -5.54
C CYS A 179 28.89 -21.22 -5.58
N GLU A 180 29.99 -20.97 -6.28
CA GLU A 180 30.50 -19.69 -6.76
C GLU A 180 29.39 -18.87 -7.45
N ALA A 181 28.92 -17.82 -6.79
CA ALA A 181 27.99 -16.86 -7.38
C ALA A 181 28.78 -15.93 -8.31
N ALA A 182 28.83 -16.29 -9.60
CA ALA A 182 29.33 -15.41 -10.65
C ALA A 182 28.44 -14.15 -10.73
N MET A 183 28.84 -13.08 -10.05
CA MET A 183 28.31 -11.74 -10.29
C MET A 183 28.79 -11.29 -11.67
N ARG A 184 27.92 -11.43 -12.69
CA ARG A 184 28.11 -10.72 -13.96
C ARG A 184 27.83 -9.24 -13.74
N THR A 185 28.84 -8.49 -13.34
CA THR A 185 28.89 -7.05 -13.49
C THR A 185 28.95 -6.73 -14.99
N ASN A 186 27.84 -6.25 -15.56
CA ASN A 186 27.86 -5.62 -16.89
C ASN A 186 28.56 -4.26 -16.74
N LEU A 187 29.88 -4.27 -16.92
CA LEU A 187 30.69 -3.09 -17.08
C LEU A 187 30.37 -2.50 -18.47
N ILE A 188 29.63 -1.38 -18.50
CA ILE A 188 29.45 -0.60 -19.73
C ILE A 188 30.71 0.27 -19.87
N THR A 189 31.67 -0.19 -20.65
CA THR A 189 32.78 0.63 -21.12
C THR A 189 32.27 1.44 -22.32
N ALA A 190 32.05 2.74 -22.12
CA ALA A 190 31.81 3.67 -23.21
C ALA A 190 33.15 4.05 -23.84
N THR A 191 33.41 3.53 -25.04
CA THR A 191 34.49 3.99 -25.92
C THR A 191 33.92 4.17 -27.32
N GLY A 192 34.07 5.38 -27.85
CA GLY A 192 34.00 5.66 -29.28
C GLY A 192 32.73 6.39 -29.72
N ASP A 193 32.92 7.59 -30.24
CA ASP A 193 31.94 8.38 -30.97
C ASP A 193 31.28 7.56 -32.09
N ALA A 194 29.95 7.44 -32.03
CA ALA A 194 29.12 7.11 -33.18
C ALA A 194 27.71 7.66 -32.97
N GLU A 195 27.26 8.48 -33.93
CA GLU A 195 25.90 9.00 -34.04
C GLU A 195 24.85 7.88 -33.91
N VAL A 196 23.91 8.05 -32.99
CA VAL A 196 22.74 7.17 -32.89
C VAL A 196 21.63 7.76 -33.74
N THR A 197 21.56 7.36 -35.00
CA THR A 197 20.37 7.54 -35.84
C THR A 197 19.29 6.57 -35.36
N THR A 198 18.21 7.09 -34.77
CA THR A 198 17.05 6.30 -34.36
C THR A 198 16.29 5.81 -35.61
N GLN A 199 16.43 4.53 -35.95
CA GLN A 199 15.63 3.88 -36.97
C GLN A 199 14.45 3.16 -36.29
N ILE A 200 13.26 3.77 -36.41
CA ILE A 200 11.99 3.17 -35.99
C ILE A 200 11.69 2.04 -36.98
N ARG A 201 11.70 0.78 -36.52
CA ARG A 201 11.17 -0.35 -37.29
C ARG A 201 9.70 -0.54 -36.96
N GLU A 202 8.90 -0.15 -37.93
CA GLU A 202 7.50 -0.46 -38.14
C GLU A 202 7.30 -1.98 -38.24
N LEU A 203 6.43 -2.55 -37.40
CA LEU A 203 6.05 -3.96 -37.44
C LEU A 203 4.80 -4.09 -38.32
N ALA A 204 5.00 -4.58 -39.55
CA ALA A 204 3.96 -4.92 -40.49
C ALA A 204 3.14 -6.13 -40.01
N ILE A 205 1.82 -6.00 -40.08
CA ILE A 205 0.84 -7.06 -39.86
C ILE A 205 0.74 -7.87 -41.15
N THR A 206 1.14 -9.13 -41.11
CA THR A 206 0.90 -10.11 -42.18
C THR A 206 -0.59 -10.47 -42.23
N GLY A 207 -1.27 -10.01 -43.27
CA GLY A 207 -2.56 -10.54 -43.71
C GLY A 207 -2.33 -11.78 -44.58
N ASN A 208 -2.98 -12.89 -44.23
CA ASN A 208 -3.10 -14.04 -45.12
C ASN A 208 -4.41 -13.91 -45.89
N ASP A 209 -4.25 -13.81 -47.20
CA ASP A 209 -5.29 -13.84 -48.23
C ASP A 209 -5.48 -15.30 -48.65
N GLU A 210 -6.68 -15.85 -48.47
CA GLU A 210 -7.08 -17.12 -49.07
C GLU A 210 -8.26 -16.85 -50.00
N THR A 211 -7.91 -16.74 -51.29
CA THR A 211 -8.82 -16.60 -52.42
C THR A 211 -9.37 -17.97 -52.79
N ILE A 212 -10.69 -18.15 -52.69
CA ILE A 212 -11.41 -19.22 -53.40
C ILE A 212 -12.27 -18.57 -54.48
N VAL A 213 -11.89 -18.84 -55.73
CA VAL A 213 -12.65 -18.55 -56.94
C VAL A 213 -13.83 -19.52 -57.01
N GLY A 214 -15.04 -18.99 -57.17
CA GLY A 214 -16.27 -19.74 -57.36
C GLY A 214 -17.26 -18.95 -58.22
N THR A 215 -17.49 -19.47 -59.41
CA THR A 215 -18.17 -18.94 -60.58
C THR A 215 -19.69 -18.76 -60.48
N ASP A 216 -20.20 -17.95 -61.42
CA ASP A 216 -21.52 -17.97 -62.06
C ASP A 216 -22.70 -17.18 -61.49
N GLY A 217 -23.04 -16.13 -62.23
CA GLY A 217 -24.35 -16.01 -62.87
C GLY A 217 -25.46 -15.33 -62.07
N ILE A 218 -25.94 -14.19 -62.56
CA ILE A 218 -27.23 -14.08 -63.29
C ILE A 218 -27.48 -12.62 -63.67
N THR A 219 -27.89 -12.48 -64.92
CA THR A 219 -28.30 -11.29 -65.68
C THR A 219 -29.49 -10.53 -65.10
N ALA A 220 -29.51 -9.23 -65.46
CA ALA A 220 -30.61 -8.27 -65.63
C ALA A 220 -32.03 -8.66 -65.17
#